data_AF-A0A969CWD7-F1
#
_entry.id   AF-A0A969CWD7-F1
#
_cell.length_a   1.000
_cell.length_b   1.000
_cell.length_c   1.000
_cell.angle_alpha   90.00
_cell.angle_beta   90.00
_cell.angle_gamma   90.00
#
_symmetry.space_group_name_H-M   'P 1'
#
loop_
_entity.id
_entity.type
_entity.pdbx_description
1 polymer ?
#
loop_
_entity_poly.entity_id
_entity_poly.type
_entity_poly.pdbx_seq_one_letter_code
_entity_poly.pdbx_strand_id
1 'polypeptide(L)' 'MTQKEFAIAIKMGERSMTRYENGYREPVFTLSQIKALQLQLRRLGLDFQDLPDNWNIEKVDS' A
#
# COMPACT_ATOMS: atom_id res chain seq x y z
N MET A 1 12.71 -0.99 1.70
CA MET A 1 11.84 0.05 2.27
C MET A 1 11.08 -0.57 3.42
N THR A 2 11.14 0.03 4.61
CA THR A 2 10.35 -0.36 5.78
C THR A 2 8.89 0.11 5.63
N GLN A 3 7.98 -0.43 6.42
CA GLN A 3 6.57 0.00 6.45
C GLN A 3 6.45 1.51 6.73
N LYS A 4 7.25 2.02 7.66
CA LYS A 4 7.30 3.44 8.02
C LYS A 4 7.80 4.30 6.85
N GLU A 5 8.87 3.87 6.18
CA GLU A 5 9.37 4.55 4.98
C GLU A 5 8.32 4.56 3.87
N PHE A 6 7.59 3.46 3.67
CA PHE A 6 6.52 3.38 2.69
C PHE A 6 5.35 4.31 3.03
N ALA A 7 4.89 4.29 4.28
CA ALA A 7 3.81 5.16 4.75
C ALA A 7 4.17 6.65 4.51
N ILE A 8 5.40 7.06 4.83
CA ILE A 8 5.89 8.41 4.55
C ILE A 8 5.92 8.67 3.03
N ALA A 9 6.44 7.74 2.24
CA ALA A 9 6.57 7.87 0.80
C ALA A 9 5.21 8.05 0.09
N ILE A 10 4.15 7.42 0.61
CA ILE A 10 2.79 7.56 0.08
C ILE A 10 1.94 8.62 0.80
N LYS A 11 2.52 9.42 1.69
CA LYS A 11 1.83 10.46 2.49
C LYS A 11 0.70 9.90 3.37
N MET A 12 0.94 8.74 3.97
CA MET A 12 0.04 8.09 4.91
C MET A 12 0.64 8.06 6.31
N GLY A 13 -0.21 8.24 7.33
CA GLY A 13 0.21 8.05 8.71
C GLY A 13 0.41 6.56 9.03
N GLU A 14 1.45 6.24 9.79
CA GLU A 14 1.80 4.87 10.20
C GLU A 14 0.62 4.12 10.82
N ARG A 15 -0.13 4.76 11.72
CA ARG A 15 -1.34 4.18 12.34
C ARG A 15 -2.43 3.81 11.32
N SER A 16 -2.60 4.60 10.27
CA SER A 16 -3.59 4.32 9.22
C SER A 16 -3.15 3.13 8.39
N MET A 17 -1.86 3.07 8.04
CA MET A 17 -1.26 1.94 7.33
C MET A 17 -1.47 0.64 8.10
N THR A 18 -1.10 0.62 9.39
CA THR A 18 -1.27 -0.56 10.25
C THR A 18 -2.72 -1.01 10.34
N ARG A 19 -3.68 -0.08 10.34
CA ARG A 19 -5.12 -0.44 10.35
C ARG A 19 -5.57 -1.08 9.04
N TYR A 20 -5.06 -0.60 7.91
CA TYR A 20 -5.37 -1.15 6.59
C TYR A 20 -4.77 -2.54 6.42
N GLU A 21 -3.50 -2.72 6.77
CA GLU A 21 -2.82 -4.03 6.65
C GLU A 21 -3.44 -5.12 7.54
N ASN A 22 -3.91 -4.75 8.73
CA ASN A 22 -4.57 -5.69 9.64
C ASN A 22 -6.07 -5.90 9.31
N GLY A 23 -6.60 -5.27 8.25
CA GLY A 23 -8.01 -5.39 7.88
C GLY A 23 -9.00 -4.71 8.84
N TYR A 24 -8.53 -3.85 9.75
CA TYR A 24 -9.41 -3.11 10.67
C TYR A 24 -10.24 -2.05 9.95
N ARG A 25 -9.80 -1.61 8.76
CA ARG A 25 -10.49 -0.59 7.96
C ARG A 25 -10.15 -0.75 6.49
N GLU A 26 -11.15 -0.57 5.63
CA GLU A 26 -10.95 -0.47 4.19
C GLU A 26 -9.99 0.68 3.82
N PRO A 27 -9.02 0.46 2.93
CA PRO A 27 -8.09 1.49 2.49
C PRO A 27 -8.80 2.62 1.76
N VAL A 28 -8.78 3.81 2.33
CA VAL A 28 -9.21 5.04 1.65
C VAL A 28 -7.99 5.90 1.35
N PHE A 29 -7.79 6.18 0.07
CA PHE A 29 -6.70 7.03 -0.41
C PHE A 29 -7.25 8.34 -0.98
N THR A 30 -6.59 9.45 -0.63
CA THR A 30 -6.78 10.72 -1.33
C THR A 30 -6.07 10.68 -2.68
N LEU A 31 -6.47 11.56 -3.62
CA LEU A 31 -5.78 11.70 -4.90
C LEU A 31 -4.27 11.97 -4.74
N SER A 32 -3.86 12.69 -3.69
CA SER A 32 -2.44 12.97 -3.45
C SER A 32 -1.66 11.72 -3.04
N GLN A 33 -2.29 10.80 -2.31
CA GLN A 33 -1.70 9.53 -1.91
C GLN A 33 -1.67 8.55 -3.09
N ILE A 34 -2.71 8.53 -3.92
CA ILE A 34 -2.74 7.74 -5.17
C ILE A 34 -1.58 8.15 -6.10
N LYS A 35 -1.39 9.46 -6.32
CA LYS A 35 -0.28 9.96 -7.13
C LYS A 35 1.09 9.63 -6.53
N ALA A 36 1.21 9.66 -5.20
CA ALA A 36 2.44 9.31 -4.51
C ALA A 36 2.75 7.80 -4.62
N LEU A 37 1.73 6.94 -4.52
CA LEU A 37 1.83 5.51 -4.76
C LEU A 37 2.28 5.24 -6.21
N GLN A 38 1.64 5.86 -7.19
CA GLN A 38 2.04 5.73 -8.60
C GLN A 38 3.50 6.10 -8.84
N LEU A 39 3.99 7.16 -8.17
CA LEU A 39 5.39 7.54 -8.25
C LEU A 39 6.33 6.45 -7.69
N GLN A 40 5.95 5.79 -6.60
CA GLN A 40 6.75 4.68 -6.06
C GLN A 40 6.75 3.47 -6.99
N LEU A 41 5.60 3.11 -7.59
CA LEU A 41 5.52 2.03 -8.57
C LEU A 41 6.43 2.30 -9.77
N ARG A 42 6.38 3.52 -10.32
CA ARG A 42 7.21 3.90 -11.47
C ARG A 42 8.71 3.87 -11.17
N ARG A 43 9.13 4.15 -9.92
CA ARG A 43 10.53 3.99 -9.50
C ARG A 43 11.01 2.55 -9.54
N LEU A 44 10.08 1.59 -9.43
CA LEU A 44 10.32 0.16 -9.57
C LEU A 44 10.09 -0.34 -11.01
N GLY A 45 9.74 0.54 -11.95
CA GLY A 45 9.38 0.16 -13.32
C GLY A 45 8.00 -0.50 -13.42
N LEU A 46 7.13 -0.31 -12.42
CA LEU A 46 5.79 -0.88 -12.35
C LEU A 46 4.71 0.20 -12.55
N ASP A 47 3.51 -0.23 -12.87
CA ASP A 47 2.27 0.56 -12.83
C ASP A 47 1.18 -0.15 -12.03
N PHE A 48 0.02 0.48 -11.88
CA PHE A 48 -1.11 -0.09 -11.12
C PHE A 48 -1.60 -1.42 -11.66
N GLN A 49 -1.48 -1.67 -12.97
CA GLN A 49 -1.90 -2.93 -13.59
C GLN A 49 -1.02 -4.11 -13.19
N ASP A 50 0.18 -3.84 -12.69
CA ASP A 50 1.10 -4.89 -12.22
C ASP A 50 0.82 -5.26 -10.75
N LEU A 51 -0.08 -4.54 -10.07
CA LEU A 51 -0.49 -4.87 -8.72
C LEU A 51 -1.50 -6.02 -8.74
N PRO A 52 -1.47 -6.91 -7.73
CA PRO A 52 -2.50 -7.93 -7.59
C PRO A 52 -3.85 -7.26 -7.27
N ASP A 53 -4.90 -7.64 -8.01
CA ASP A 53 -6.27 -7.19 -7.76
C ASP A 53 -6.78 -7.62 -6.38
N ASN A 54 -6.33 -8.80 -5.92
CA ASN A 54 -6.70 -9.39 -4.64
C ASN A 54 -5.44 -9.73 -3.84
N TRP A 55 -5.37 -9.22 -2.60
CA TRP A 55 -4.36 -9.63 -1.62
C TRP A 55 -4.79 -10.95 -0.95
N ASN A 56 -4.98 -12.01 -1.74
CA ASN A 56 -5.14 -13.35 -1.17
C ASN A 56 -3.75 -13.85 -0.72
N ILE A 57 -3.37 -13.47 0.50
CA ILE A 57 -2.50 -14.33 1.29
C ILE A 57 -3.38 -15.55 1.60
N GLU A 58 -3.30 -16.59 0.76
CA GLU A 58 -3.60 -17.93 1.28
C GLU A 58 -2.73 -18.05 2.53
N LYS A 59 -3.37 -18.07 3.70
CA LYS A 59 -2.69 -18.47 4.92
C LYS A 59 -2.13 -19.85 4.58
N VAL A 60 -0.82 -19.91 4.37
CA VAL A 60 -0.11 -21.17 4.38
C VAL A 60 -0.26 -21.66 5.81
N ASP A 61 -1.32 -22.45 6.02
CA ASP A 61 -1.58 -23.16 7.26
C ASP A 61 -0.29 -23.87 7.65
N SER A 62 0.27 -23.46 8.80
CA SER A 62 1.39 -24.09 9.49
C SER A 62 0.86 -24.78 10.73
#